data_AF-A0A9E7M9N9-F1
#
_entry.id   AF-A0A9E7M9N9-F1
#
_cell.length_a   1.000
_cell.length_b   1.000
_cell.length_c   1.000
_cell.angle_alpha   90.00
_cell.angle_beta   90.00
_cell.angle_gamma   90.00
#
_symmetry.space_group_name_H-M   'P 1'
#
loop_
_entity.id
_entity.type
_entity.pdbx_description
1 polymer ?
#
loop_
_entity_poly.entity_id
_entity_poly.type
_entity_poly.pdbx_seq_one_letter_code
_entity_poly.pdbx_strand_id
1 'polypeptide(L)' 'MVSLRELTWEYIEGLRYVKEIPREVVLPIGMDIKAIIGPRRVGKTFLMLKKPKIYYNMGKMCCI' A
#
# COMPACT_ATOMS: atom_id res chain seq x y z
N MET A 1 9.26 -17.87 13.33
CA MET A 1 8.04 -17.02 13.30
C MET A 1 8.34 -15.86 12.40
N VAL A 2 7.57 -15.66 11.33
CA VAL A 2 7.75 -14.51 10.43
C VAL A 2 7.20 -13.26 11.12
N SER A 3 7.96 -12.18 11.13
CA SER A 3 7.53 -10.92 11.72
C SER A 3 6.59 -10.16 10.78
N LEU A 4 5.67 -9.36 11.35
CA LEU A 4 4.83 -8.42 10.59
C LEU A 4 5.66 -7.49 9.70
N ARG A 5 6.87 -7.15 10.16
CA ARG A 5 7.81 -6.31 9.42
C ARG A 5 8.33 -7.00 8.16
N GLU A 6 8.73 -8.28 8.26
CA GLU A 6 9.19 -9.09 7.12
C GLU A 6 8.07 -9.29 6.10
N LEU A 7 6.85 -9.61 6.55
CA LEU A 7 5.69 -9.70 5.65
C LEU A 7 5.45 -8.37 4.93
N THR A 8 5.43 -7.27 5.67
CA THR A 8 5.23 -5.92 5.10
C THR A 8 6.32 -5.58 4.08
N TRP A 9 7.56 -5.96 4.37
CA TRP A 9 8.71 -5.78 3.47
C TRP A 9 8.54 -6.55 2.16
N GLU A 10 8.16 -7.83 2.22
CA GLU A 10 7.93 -8.65 1.02
C GLU A 10 6.89 -8.03 0.08
N TYR A 11 5.75 -7.57 0.62
CA TYR A 11 4.70 -6.95 -0.18
C TYR A 11 5.12 -5.59 -0.77
N ILE A 12 5.86 -4.77 -0.02
CA ILE A 12 6.34 -3.46 -0.48
C ILE A 12 7.42 -3.63 -1.56
N GLU A 13 8.34 -4.57 -1.39
CA GLU A 13 9.41 -4.84 -2.35
C GLU A 13 8.88 -5.38 -3.67
N GLY A 14 7.79 -6.15 -3.63
CA GLY A 14 7.08 -6.58 -4.84
C GLY A 14 6.66 -5.44 -5.76
N LEU A 15 6.46 -4.23 -5.25
CA LEU A 15 6.12 -3.05 -6.06
C LEU A 15 7.23 -2.65 -7.03
N ARG A 16 8.50 -3.03 -6.79
CA ARG A 16 9.63 -2.70 -7.68
C ARG A 16 9.49 -3.31 -9.08
N TYR A 17 8.75 -4.40 -9.21
CA TYR A 17 8.53 -5.11 -10.47
C TYR A 17 7.29 -4.65 -11.23
N VAL A 18 6.52 -3.71 -10.67
CA VAL A 18 5.28 -3.22 -11.27
C VAL A 18 5.54 -1.95 -12.07
N LYS A 19 5.11 -1.93 -13.33
CA LYS A 19 5.05 -0.70 -14.12
C LYS A 19 3.85 0.13 -13.66
N GLU A 20 4.12 1.22 -12.94
CA GLU A 20 3.07 2.11 -12.45
C GLU A 20 2.37 2.82 -13.62
N ILE A 21 1.04 2.77 -13.62
CA ILE A 21 0.20 3.62 -14.46
C ILE A 21 -0.22 4.80 -13.57
N PRO A 22 0.14 6.05 -13.92
CA PRO A 22 -0.25 7.22 -13.14
C PRO A 22 -1.77 7.32 -13.09
N ARG A 23 -2.30 7.57 -11.89
CA ARG A 23 -3.74 7.69 -11.62
C ARG A 23 -3.98 8.95 -10.82
N GLU A 24 -5.08 9.63 -11.09
CA GLU A 24 -5.51 10.83 -10.35
C GLU A 24 -6.17 10.49 -9.00
N VAL A 25 -6.21 9.20 -8.63
CA VAL A 25 -6.83 8.74 -7.38
C VAL A 25 -5.82 8.81 -6.24
N VAL A 26 -6.06 9.74 -5.31
CA VAL A 26 -5.27 9.88 -4.09
C VAL A 26 -5.86 9.02 -2.98
N LEU A 27 -4.99 8.33 -2.23
CA LEU A 27 -5.40 7.57 -1.05
C LEU A 27 -5.95 8.54 0.01
N PRO A 28 -7.20 8.38 0.45
CA PRO A 28 -7.79 9.33 1.39
C PRO A 28 -7.01 9.33 2.71
N ILE A 29 -6.82 10.51 3.27
CA ILE A 29 -6.06 10.75 4.51
C ILE A 29 -7.07 11.02 5.64
N GLY A 30 -6.79 10.57 6.86
CA GLY A 30 -7.66 10.75 8.03
C GLY A 30 -7.50 9.62 9.04
N MET A 31 -8.11 9.77 10.22
CA MET A 31 -8.11 8.74 11.27
C MET A 31 -9.26 7.73 11.13
N ASP A 32 -10.26 8.03 10.29
CA ASP A 32 -11.40 7.14 10.09
C ASP A 32 -11.05 5.90 9.26
N ILE A 33 -11.85 4.84 9.44
CA ILE A 33 -11.78 3.63 8.62
C ILE A 33 -12.32 3.94 7.23
N LYS A 34 -11.51 3.70 6.20
CA LYS A 34 -11.86 3.94 4.80
C LYS A 34 -11.69 2.68 3.97
N ALA A 35 -12.63 2.43 3.07
CA ALA A 35 -12.59 1.29 2.15
C ALA A 35 -12.28 1.73 0.72
N ILE A 36 -11.43 0.96 0.02
CA ILE A 36 -11.15 1.16 -1.42
C ILE A 36 -11.88 0.06 -2.20
N ILE A 37 -12.88 0.46 -2.99
CA ILE A 37 -13.77 -0.46 -3.71
C ILE A 37 -13.62 -0.23 -5.23
N GLY A 38 -13.82 -1.28 -6.02
CA GLY A 38 -13.81 -1.19 -7.48
C GLY A 38 -13.62 -2.53 -8.18
N PRO A 39 -13.62 -2.57 -9.52
CA PRO A 39 -13.50 -3.80 -10.31
C PRO A 39 -12.18 -4.56 -10.08
N ARG A 40 -12.13 -5.85 -10.49
CA ARG A 40 -10.92 -6.67 -10.39
C ARG A 40 -9.78 -6.03 -11.22
N ARG A 41 -8.54 -6.11 -10.74
CA ARG A 41 -7.31 -5.64 -11.43
C ARG A 41 -7.19 -4.13 -11.72
N VAL A 42 -8.03 -3.27 -11.14
CA VAL A 42 -7.88 -1.80 -11.28
C VAL A 42 -6.72 -1.20 -10.48
N GLY A 43 -6.01 -2.01 -9.68
CA GLY A 43 -4.86 -1.57 -8.89
C GLY A 43 -5.18 -1.14 -7.44
N LYS A 44 -6.29 -1.59 -6.86
CA LYS A 44 -6.66 -1.29 -5.46
C LYS A 44 -5.56 -1.67 -4.46
N THR A 45 -5.05 -2.89 -4.56
CA THR A 45 -3.95 -3.40 -3.71
C THR A 45 -2.67 -2.60 -3.95
N PHE A 46 -2.36 -2.29 -5.21
CA PHE A 46 -1.20 -1.46 -5.55
C PHE A 46 -1.29 -0.07 -4.91
N LEU A 47 -2.47 0.58 -5.02
CA LEU A 47 -2.75 1.86 -4.38
C LEU A 47 -2.55 1.74 -2.86
N MET A 48 -3.17 0.74 -2.23
CA MET A 48 -3.02 0.48 -0.78
C MET A 48 -1.57 0.29 -0.34
N LEU A 49 -0.73 -0.40 -1.10
CA LEU A 49 0.67 -0.68 -0.74
C LEU A 49 1.62 0.52 -0.96
N LYS A 50 1.25 1.50 -1.80
CA LYS A 50 2.10 2.67 -2.09
C LYS A 50 2.34 3.55 -0.87
N LYS A 51 1.33 3.75 -0.02
CA LYS A 51 1.45 4.56 1.20
C LYS A 51 2.25 3.88 2.33
N PRO A 52 2.01 2.61 2.65
CA PRO A 52 2.81 1.82 3.57
C PRO A 52 4.29 1.80 3.20
N LYS A 53 4.65 1.78 1.91
CA LYS A 53 6.04 1.98 1.47
C LYS A 53 6.64 3.29 2.01
N ILE A 54 5.88 4.38 1.92
CA ILE A 54 6.30 5.70 2.44
C ILE A 54 6.39 5.67 3.97
N TYR A 55 5.37 5.13 4.66
CA TYR A 55 5.37 5.05 6.13
C TYR A 55 6.46 4.12 6.68
N TYR A 56 6.69 2.98 6.04
CA TYR A 56 7.77 2.04 6.36
C TYR A 56 9.14 2.72 6.27
N ASN A 57 9.38 3.49 5.20
CA ASN A 57 10.61 4.29 5.04
C ASN A 57 10.73 5.40 6.09
N MET A 58 9.62 5.90 6.64
CA MET A 58 9.58 6.87 7.73
C MET A 58 9.63 6.24 9.13
N GLY A 59 9.77 4.90 9.24
CA GLY A 59 9.76 4.19 10.53
C GLY A 59 8.40 4.18 11.23
N LYS A 60 7.30 4.47 10.51
CA LYS A 60 5.93 4.49 11.05
C LYS A 60 5.20 3.20 10.68
N MET A 61 4.51 2.62 11.66
CA MET A 61 3.65 1.46 11.42
C MET A 61 2.31 1.91 10.85
N CYS A 62 1.92 1.35 9.72
CA CYS A 62 0.64 1.61 9.06
C CYS A 62 -0.11 0.29 8.91
N CYS A 63 -1.30 0.19 9.51
CA CYS A 63 -2.21 -0.92 9.23
C CYS A 63 -2.91 -0.65 7.89
N ILE A 64 -3.02 -1.69 7.06
CA ILE A 64 -3.60 -1.66 5.71
C ILE A 64 -4.82 -2.57 5.69
#